data_AF-A0A455SQ35-F1
#
_entry.id   AF-A0A455SQ35-F1
#
_cell.length_a   1.000
_cell.length_b   1.000
_cell.length_c   1.000
_cell.angle_alpha   90.00
_cell.angle_beta   90.00
_cell.angle_gamma   90.00
#
_symmetry.space_group_name_H-M   'P 1'
#
loop_
_entity.id
_entity.type
_entity.pdbx_description
1 polymer ?
#
loop_
_entity_poly.entity_id
_entity_poly.type
_entity_poly.pdbx_seq_one_letter_code
_entity_poly.pdbx_strand_id
1 'polypeptide(L)'
;MVHALYHARSSARQFGGSESDYLPLHQFLDQTKAYVPGSLHRLVLHNTFGIQLCEEVYGVEWQRPSDGKLIATRLLVQQHINEDFGFVPTLSECFQDHPFYHEQQVHPYTPAEVQVALAHTLKGVPEDYRELVNWFYKPVELLENPQFFCLLGNSFGTFLAEARFGIALQRASDGKELPTQTVAEWLVRLSLGFLPTLTYFFRGMPLLSWMSRCISLDIEE
;
A
#
# COMPACT_ATOMS: atom_id res chain seq x y z
N MET A 1 3.59 -19.15 -4.68
CA MET A 1 2.61 -18.05 -4.70
C MET A 1 1.77 -18.19 -5.93
N VAL A 2 0.47 -18.06 -5.77
CA VAL A 2 -0.47 -18.19 -6.87
C VAL A 2 -0.44 -16.89 -7.68
N HIS A 3 -0.54 -17.00 -9.01
CA HIS A 3 -0.55 -15.83 -9.90
C HIS A 3 -1.91 -15.11 -9.80
N ALA A 4 -1.93 -13.77 -9.86
CA ALA A 4 -3.14 -12.93 -9.81
C ALA A 4 -4.30 -13.43 -10.71
N LEU A 5 -3.99 -13.98 -11.87
CA LEU A 5 -4.99 -14.59 -12.79
C LEU A 5 -5.82 -15.71 -12.13
N TYR A 6 -5.20 -16.58 -11.33
CA TYR A 6 -5.92 -17.66 -10.69
C TYR A 6 -6.79 -17.16 -9.54
N HIS A 7 -6.33 -16.16 -8.78
CA HIS A 7 -7.18 -15.47 -7.81
C HIS A 7 -8.40 -14.82 -8.49
N ALA A 8 -8.18 -14.16 -9.63
CA ALA A 8 -9.26 -13.54 -10.39
C ALA A 8 -10.30 -14.55 -10.89
N ARG A 9 -9.86 -15.73 -11.36
CA ARG A 9 -10.75 -16.85 -11.70
C ARG A 9 -11.51 -17.36 -10.48
N SER A 10 -10.84 -17.46 -9.34
CA SER A 10 -11.46 -17.85 -8.08
C SER A 10 -12.54 -16.85 -7.65
N SER A 11 -12.26 -15.54 -7.73
CA SER A 11 -13.24 -14.49 -7.48
C SER A 11 -14.41 -14.53 -8.47
N ALA A 12 -14.17 -14.82 -9.75
CA ALA A 12 -15.25 -15.01 -10.73
C ALA A 12 -16.15 -16.19 -10.37
N ARG A 13 -15.59 -17.30 -9.89
CA ARG A 13 -16.37 -18.45 -9.39
C ARG A 13 -17.17 -18.10 -8.14
N GLN A 14 -16.58 -17.36 -7.20
CA GLN A 14 -17.21 -17.03 -5.92
C GLN A 14 -18.27 -15.91 -6.04
N PHE A 15 -18.01 -14.89 -6.85
CA PHE A 15 -18.82 -13.66 -6.92
C PHE A 15 -19.57 -13.47 -8.25
N GLY A 16 -19.34 -14.36 -9.23
CA GLY A 16 -19.86 -14.32 -10.60
C GLY A 16 -18.96 -13.49 -11.54
N GLY A 17 -19.38 -13.29 -12.79
CA GLY A 17 -18.63 -12.48 -13.76
C GLY A 17 -17.47 -13.25 -14.41
N SER A 18 -16.43 -12.54 -14.82
CA SER A 18 -15.25 -13.05 -15.53
C SER A 18 -13.96 -12.74 -14.76
N GLU A 19 -12.85 -13.45 -15.02
CA GLU A 19 -11.58 -13.11 -14.36
C GLU A 19 -11.11 -11.66 -14.66
N SER A 20 -11.44 -11.11 -15.83
CA SER A 20 -11.09 -9.72 -16.17
C SER A 20 -11.74 -8.69 -15.25
N ASP A 21 -12.87 -9.04 -14.62
CA ASP A 21 -13.57 -8.17 -13.67
C ASP A 21 -12.83 -7.98 -12.35
N TYR A 22 -11.88 -8.86 -12.04
CA TYR A 22 -11.19 -8.92 -10.74
C TYR A 22 -9.68 -8.80 -10.87
N LEU A 23 -9.14 -9.08 -12.06
CA LEU A 23 -7.70 -9.08 -12.32
C LEU A 23 -6.98 -7.80 -11.87
N PRO A 24 -7.51 -6.57 -12.10
CA PRO A 24 -6.81 -5.36 -11.67
C PRO A 24 -6.59 -5.29 -10.15
N LEU A 25 -7.58 -5.71 -9.35
CA LEU A 25 -7.47 -5.72 -7.89
C LEU A 25 -6.42 -6.73 -7.41
N HIS A 26 -6.39 -7.94 -8.00
CA HIS A 26 -5.39 -8.95 -7.63
C HIS A 26 -3.98 -8.58 -8.10
N GLN A 27 -3.85 -7.94 -9.26
CA GLN A 27 -2.57 -7.41 -9.72
C GLN A 27 -2.05 -6.30 -8.81
N PHE A 28 -2.94 -5.44 -8.29
CA PHE A 28 -2.58 -4.42 -7.32
C PHE A 28 -2.05 -5.01 -6.01
N LEU A 29 -2.72 -6.02 -5.45
CA LEU A 29 -2.25 -6.72 -4.25
C LEU A 29 -0.85 -7.33 -4.43
N ASP A 30 -0.57 -7.82 -5.63
CA ASP A 30 0.70 -8.42 -6.00
C ASP A 30 1.77 -7.41 -6.48
N GLN A 31 1.43 -6.14 -6.66
CA GLN A 31 2.29 -5.14 -7.33
C GLN A 31 3.63 -4.94 -6.62
N THR A 32 3.65 -5.10 -5.30
CA THR A 32 4.83 -4.96 -4.46
C THR A 32 5.92 -6.00 -4.79
N LYS A 33 5.58 -7.11 -5.47
CA LYS A 33 6.55 -8.07 -6.03
C LYS A 33 7.57 -7.43 -6.96
N ALA A 34 7.19 -6.37 -7.68
CA ALA A 34 8.09 -5.63 -8.56
C ALA A 34 9.18 -4.87 -7.79
N TYR A 35 8.94 -4.56 -6.50
CA TYR A 35 9.84 -3.78 -5.66
C TYR A 35 10.57 -4.63 -4.63
N VAL A 36 9.95 -5.67 -4.09
CA VAL A 36 10.53 -6.60 -3.12
C VAL A 36 10.26 -8.04 -3.60
N PRO A 37 11.26 -8.72 -4.19
CA PRO A 37 11.05 -10.05 -4.72
C PRO A 37 10.88 -11.09 -3.60
N GLY A 38 10.23 -12.21 -3.93
CA GLY A 38 10.00 -13.32 -3.01
C GLY A 38 8.86 -13.04 -2.02
N SER A 39 8.77 -13.83 -0.94
CA SER A 39 7.64 -13.79 0.00
C SER A 39 7.56 -12.53 0.87
N LEU A 40 8.62 -11.71 0.93
CA LEU A 40 8.65 -10.51 1.78
C LEU A 40 7.64 -9.44 1.36
N HIS A 41 7.23 -9.36 0.09
CA HIS A 41 6.25 -8.36 -0.34
C HIS A 41 4.89 -8.49 0.37
N ARG A 42 4.57 -9.69 0.89
CA ARG A 42 3.34 -9.94 1.65
C ARG A 42 3.23 -9.07 2.90
N LEU A 43 4.36 -8.58 3.42
CA LEU A 43 4.38 -7.63 4.53
C LEU A 43 3.71 -6.28 4.22
N VAL A 44 3.50 -5.95 2.95
CA VAL A 44 3.06 -4.62 2.53
C VAL A 44 1.53 -4.60 2.34
N LEU A 45 1.01 -5.39 1.40
CA LEU A 45 -0.42 -5.37 1.04
C LEU A 45 -1.22 -6.58 1.53
N HIS A 46 -0.58 -7.66 2.00
CA HIS A 46 -1.28 -8.89 2.44
C HIS A 46 -1.54 -8.90 3.95
N ASN A 47 -2.07 -7.79 4.47
CA ASN A 47 -2.42 -7.63 5.89
C ASN A 47 -3.63 -6.69 6.05
N THR A 48 -4.10 -6.48 7.28
CA THR A 48 -5.26 -5.61 7.55
C THR A 48 -5.09 -4.16 7.07
N PHE A 49 -3.86 -3.62 7.08
CA PHE A 49 -3.59 -2.29 6.54
C PHE A 49 -3.61 -2.29 5.01
N GLY A 50 -3.11 -3.33 4.37
CA GLY A 50 -3.24 -3.52 2.92
C GLY A 50 -4.68 -3.59 2.41
N ILE A 51 -5.57 -4.23 3.18
CA ILE A 51 -7.03 -4.19 2.93
C ILE A 51 -7.54 -2.75 2.93
N GLN A 52 -7.18 -1.98 3.96
CA GLN A 52 -7.57 -0.57 4.05
C GLN A 52 -7.04 0.24 2.87
N LEU A 53 -5.78 0.03 2.46
CA LEU A 53 -5.21 0.69 1.28
C LEU A 53 -5.98 0.35 -0.01
N CYS A 54 -6.44 -0.89 -0.17
CA CYS A 54 -7.27 -1.27 -1.31
C CYS A 54 -8.63 -0.56 -1.29
N GLU A 55 -9.28 -0.46 -0.12
CA GLU A 55 -10.54 0.30 0.03
C GLU A 55 -10.36 1.80 -0.26
N GLU A 56 -9.18 2.35 0.04
CA GLU A 56 -8.84 3.74 -0.24
C GLU A 56 -8.56 4.02 -1.71
N VAL A 57 -8.00 3.05 -2.44
CA VAL A 57 -7.68 3.17 -3.88
C VAL A 57 -8.88 2.83 -4.77
N TYR A 58 -9.60 1.74 -4.45
CA TYR A 58 -10.69 1.24 -5.29
C TYR A 58 -12.09 1.53 -4.75
N GLY A 59 -12.18 2.15 -3.57
CA GLY A 59 -13.44 2.35 -2.85
C GLY A 59 -13.81 1.16 -1.98
N VAL A 60 -14.74 1.39 -1.05
CA VAL A 60 -15.28 0.35 -0.15
C VAL A 60 -16.09 -0.73 -0.88
N GLU A 61 -16.65 -0.37 -2.03
CA GLU A 61 -17.40 -1.25 -2.92
C GLU A 61 -16.70 -1.32 -4.28
N TRP A 62 -16.27 -2.52 -4.65
CA TRP A 62 -15.83 -2.86 -5.99
C TRP A 62 -17.04 -2.94 -6.91
N GLN A 63 -17.18 -1.96 -7.79
CA GLN A 63 -18.15 -2.02 -8.88
C GLN A 63 -17.60 -2.87 -10.01
N ARG A 64 -18.15 -4.07 -10.18
CA ARG A 64 -17.72 -4.99 -11.24
C ARG A 64 -17.89 -4.36 -12.63
N PRO A 65 -16.82 -4.29 -13.45
CA PRO A 65 -16.87 -3.64 -14.77
C PRO A 65 -17.91 -4.22 -15.73
N SER A 66 -18.11 -5.55 -15.75
CA SER A 66 -19.00 -6.20 -16.72
C SER A 66 -20.49 -5.89 -16.55
N ASP A 67 -20.97 -5.68 -15.32
CA ASP A 67 -22.41 -5.60 -15.02
C ASP A 67 -22.79 -4.61 -13.92
N GLY A 68 -21.82 -3.89 -13.35
CA GLY A 68 -22.05 -2.89 -12.32
C GLY A 68 -22.39 -3.45 -10.94
N LYS A 69 -22.33 -4.77 -10.72
CA LYS A 69 -22.59 -5.37 -9.40
C LYS A 69 -21.58 -4.86 -8.38
N LEU A 70 -22.08 -4.43 -7.22
CA LEU A 70 -21.25 -3.99 -6.09
C LEU A 70 -20.86 -5.19 -5.23
N ILE A 71 -19.57 -5.28 -4.92
CA ILE A 71 -18.98 -6.29 -4.03
C ILE A 71 -18.11 -5.53 -3.03
N ALA A 72 -18.18 -5.83 -1.74
CA ALA A 72 -17.28 -5.18 -0.79
C ALA A 72 -15.82 -5.48 -1.15
N THR A 73 -15.01 -4.44 -1.42
CA THR A 73 -13.60 -4.57 -1.84
C THR A 73 -12.82 -5.43 -0.85
N ARG A 74 -13.09 -5.24 0.44
CA ARG A 74 -12.55 -6.05 1.54
C ARG A 74 -12.74 -7.55 1.36
N LEU A 75 -13.88 -8.02 0.88
CA LEU A 75 -14.12 -9.46 0.71
C LEU A 75 -13.22 -10.06 -0.37
N LEU A 76 -13.02 -9.33 -1.47
CA LEU A 76 -12.11 -9.75 -2.55
C LEU A 76 -10.66 -9.79 -2.08
N VAL A 77 -10.24 -8.77 -1.31
CA VAL A 77 -8.88 -8.73 -0.75
C VAL A 77 -8.67 -9.84 0.29
N GLN A 78 -9.63 -10.06 1.19
CA GLN A 78 -9.56 -11.16 2.17
C GLN A 78 -9.52 -12.52 1.47
N GLN A 79 -10.33 -12.73 0.42
CA GLN A 79 -10.25 -13.94 -0.40
C GLN A 79 -8.83 -14.13 -0.92
N HIS A 80 -8.26 -13.12 -1.60
CA HIS A 80 -6.91 -13.21 -2.15
C HIS A 80 -5.88 -13.61 -1.09
N ILE A 81 -5.87 -12.93 0.06
CA ILE A 81 -4.91 -13.20 1.14
C ILE A 81 -5.10 -14.61 1.72
N ASN A 82 -6.35 -15.02 1.96
CA ASN A 82 -6.67 -16.36 2.48
C ASN A 82 -6.27 -17.47 1.51
N GLU A 83 -6.48 -17.27 0.21
CA GLU A 83 -6.05 -18.21 -0.83
C GLU A 83 -4.53 -18.34 -0.93
N ASP A 84 -3.81 -17.33 -0.45
CA ASP A 84 -2.36 -17.28 -0.57
C ASP A 84 -1.66 -18.00 0.60
N PHE A 85 -2.19 -17.89 1.83
CA PHE A 85 -1.61 -18.52 3.03
C PHE A 85 -2.57 -18.82 4.20
N GLY A 86 -3.88 -18.64 4.03
CA GLY A 86 -4.93 -19.24 4.88
C GLY A 86 -5.52 -18.38 6.00
N PHE A 87 -5.04 -17.16 6.19
CA PHE A 87 -5.58 -16.20 7.14
C PHE A 87 -5.14 -14.78 6.76
N VAL A 88 -5.77 -13.75 7.34
CA VAL A 88 -5.37 -12.35 7.17
C VAL A 88 -4.61 -11.88 8.41
N PRO A 89 -3.30 -11.56 8.31
CA PRO A 89 -2.53 -11.07 9.43
C PRO A 89 -2.84 -9.59 9.66
N THR A 90 -2.81 -9.17 10.92
CA THR A 90 -2.77 -7.76 11.27
C THR A 90 -1.41 -7.16 10.91
N LEU A 91 -1.37 -5.83 10.74
CA LEU A 91 -0.09 -5.16 10.52
C LEU A 91 0.90 -5.37 11.69
N SER A 92 0.41 -5.44 12.94
CA SER A 92 1.27 -5.71 14.09
C SER A 92 1.89 -7.12 14.04
N GLU A 93 1.09 -8.16 13.73
CA GLU A 93 1.58 -9.54 13.60
C GLU A 93 2.62 -9.69 12.49
N CYS A 94 2.51 -8.91 11.40
CA CYS A 94 3.51 -8.88 10.34
C CYS A 94 4.89 -8.43 10.84
N PHE A 95 4.98 -7.62 11.90
CA PHE A 95 6.22 -6.99 12.35
C PHE A 95 6.60 -7.32 13.81
N GLN A 96 5.88 -8.23 14.47
CA GLN A 96 6.05 -8.56 15.90
C GLN A 96 7.48 -9.00 16.26
N ASP A 97 8.13 -9.79 15.40
CA ASP A 97 9.49 -10.32 15.60
C ASP A 97 10.53 -9.63 14.71
N HIS A 98 10.17 -8.52 14.06
CA HIS A 98 11.10 -7.78 13.20
C HIS A 98 11.90 -6.78 14.03
N PRO A 99 13.20 -7.02 14.30
CA PRO A 99 14.04 -5.94 14.78
C PRO A 99 14.12 -4.91 13.65
N PHE A 100 13.61 -3.71 13.88
CA PHE A 100 14.01 -2.56 13.09
C PHE A 100 15.53 -2.42 13.28
N TYR A 101 16.30 -2.91 12.31
CA TYR A 101 17.75 -3.04 12.41
C TYR A 101 18.37 -1.72 12.89
N HIS A 102 19.33 -1.81 13.83
CA HIS A 102 19.95 -0.64 14.46
C HIS A 102 20.52 0.37 13.44
N GLU A 103 20.92 -0.07 12.25
CA GLU A 103 21.51 0.77 11.20
C GLU A 103 20.50 1.40 10.23
N GLN A 104 19.26 0.92 10.20
CA GLN A 104 18.21 1.37 9.25
C GLN A 104 17.00 1.97 9.97
N GLN A 105 17.20 2.46 11.20
CA GLN A 105 16.15 3.12 11.94
C GLN A 105 15.64 4.34 11.17
N VAL A 106 14.33 4.37 10.96
CA VAL A 106 13.62 5.49 10.34
C VAL A 106 13.34 6.53 11.42
N HIS A 107 13.85 7.73 11.21
CA HIS A 107 13.62 8.89 12.07
C HIS A 107 13.01 10.01 11.22
N PRO A 108 11.74 9.85 10.78
CA PRO A 108 11.11 10.85 9.95
C PRO A 108 10.84 12.11 10.78
N TYR A 109 10.97 13.28 10.17
CA TYR A 109 10.45 14.53 10.75
C TYR A 109 8.96 14.39 11.07
N THR A 110 8.42 15.24 11.94
CA THR A 110 6.99 15.20 12.28
C THR A 110 6.12 15.61 11.08
N PRO A 111 4.85 15.18 11.02
CA PRO A 111 3.92 15.61 9.98
C PRO A 111 3.86 17.14 9.81
N ALA A 112 3.82 17.89 10.92
CA ALA A 112 3.76 19.35 10.88
C ALA A 112 5.02 19.99 10.28
N GLU A 113 6.21 19.49 10.65
CA GLU A 113 7.48 19.96 10.07
C GLU A 113 7.54 19.70 8.56
N VAL A 114 7.09 18.52 8.12
CA VAL A 114 7.06 18.16 6.70
C VAL A 114 6.06 19.00 5.92
N GLN A 115 4.88 19.29 6.47
CA GLN A 115 3.89 20.18 5.82
C GLN A 115 4.46 21.59 5.62
N VAL A 116 5.15 22.14 6.62
CA VAL A 116 5.82 23.45 6.51
C VAL A 116 6.94 23.40 5.46
N ALA A 117 7.76 22.35 5.47
CA ALA A 117 8.84 22.19 4.50
C ALA A 117 8.32 22.04 3.05
N LEU A 118 7.20 21.32 2.85
CA LEU A 118 6.53 21.21 1.56
C LEU A 118 5.99 22.55 1.10
N ALA A 119 5.31 23.32 1.96
CA ALA A 119 4.82 24.65 1.63
C ALA A 119 5.94 25.62 1.25
N HIS A 120 7.10 25.54 1.91
CA HIS A 120 8.26 26.34 1.52
C HIS A 120 8.82 25.94 0.14
N THR A 121 8.94 24.62 -0.09
CA THR A 121 9.57 24.03 -1.29
C THR A 121 8.68 24.15 -2.52
N LEU A 122 7.42 23.74 -2.41
CA LEU A 122 6.44 23.66 -3.49
C LEU A 122 5.49 24.88 -3.55
N LYS A 123 5.66 25.84 -2.64
CA LYS A 123 4.80 27.02 -2.43
C LYS A 123 3.43 26.64 -1.86
N GLY A 124 2.58 27.62 -1.57
CA GLY A 124 1.28 27.40 -0.92
C GLY A 124 1.39 27.44 0.60
N VAL A 125 0.46 26.78 1.29
CA VAL A 125 0.40 26.73 2.76
C VAL A 125 0.46 25.28 3.26
N PRO A 126 0.88 25.02 4.51
CA PRO A 126 0.97 23.66 5.06
C PRO A 126 -0.31 22.82 4.88
N GLU A 127 -1.47 23.47 4.97
CA GLU A 127 -2.79 22.84 4.86
C GLU A 127 -3.05 22.22 3.48
N ASP A 128 -2.42 22.74 2.42
CA ASP A 128 -2.54 22.20 1.06
C ASP A 128 -2.00 20.75 0.97
N TYR A 129 -1.06 20.40 1.86
CA TYR A 129 -0.36 19.11 1.83
C TYR A 129 -0.76 18.18 2.97
N ARG A 130 -1.56 18.67 3.92
CA ARG A 130 -1.89 17.99 5.18
C ARG A 130 -2.49 16.61 4.95
N GLU A 131 -3.41 16.45 4.01
CA GLU A 131 -4.07 15.17 3.77
C GLU A 131 -3.08 14.10 3.27
N LEU A 132 -2.26 14.44 2.27
CA LEU A 132 -1.22 13.57 1.77
C LEU A 132 -0.21 13.21 2.86
N VAL A 133 0.25 14.21 3.62
CA VAL A 133 1.21 13.98 4.72
C VAL A 133 0.63 13.04 5.76
N ASN A 134 -0.57 13.32 6.27
CA ASN A 134 -1.19 12.46 7.27
C ASN A 134 -1.39 11.03 6.76
N TRP A 135 -1.73 10.86 5.48
CA TRP A 135 -1.86 9.54 4.88
C TRP A 135 -0.53 8.76 4.87
N PHE A 136 0.60 9.38 4.52
CA PHE A 136 1.93 8.76 4.60
C PHE A 136 2.32 8.34 6.02
N TYR A 137 1.88 9.09 7.04
CA TYR A 137 2.18 8.81 8.45
C TYR A 137 1.17 7.87 9.12
N LYS A 138 0.09 7.48 8.43
CA LYS A 138 -0.94 6.60 8.97
C LYS A 138 -0.41 5.29 9.60
N PRO A 139 0.58 4.58 9.02
CA PRO A 139 1.17 3.42 9.69
C PRO A 139 1.87 3.73 11.02
N VAL A 140 2.51 4.91 11.09
CA VAL A 140 3.18 5.39 12.31
C VAL A 140 2.15 5.65 13.40
N GLU A 141 1.02 6.26 13.06
CA GLU A 141 -0.07 6.52 13.99
C GLU A 141 -0.74 5.21 14.45
N LEU A 142 -1.00 4.28 13.52
CA LEU A 142 -1.68 3.01 13.82
C LEU A 142 -0.91 2.13 14.80
N LEU A 143 0.43 2.19 14.79
CA LEU A 143 1.30 1.33 15.60
C LEU A 143 2.15 2.12 16.61
N GLU A 144 1.90 3.43 16.73
CA GLU A 144 2.61 4.35 17.62
C GLU A 144 4.14 4.23 17.53
N ASN A 145 4.65 4.00 16.31
CA ASN A 145 6.07 3.73 16.09
C ASN A 145 6.57 4.31 14.75
N PRO A 146 7.55 5.24 14.77
CA PRO A 146 8.04 5.95 13.59
C PRO A 146 8.65 5.03 12.53
N GLN A 147 9.08 3.82 12.92
CA GLN A 147 9.68 2.86 12.00
C GLN A 147 8.71 2.40 10.91
N PHE A 148 7.40 2.40 11.18
CA PHE A 148 6.37 2.01 10.21
C PHE A 148 6.15 3.03 9.08
N PHE A 149 6.78 4.21 9.17
CA PHE A 149 6.86 5.12 8.02
C PHE A 149 7.47 4.42 6.80
N CYS A 150 8.30 3.39 7.00
CA CYS A 150 8.89 2.60 5.91
C CYS A 150 7.87 1.98 4.94
N LEU A 151 6.61 1.75 5.37
CA LEU A 151 5.58 1.13 4.54
C LEU A 151 5.14 2.02 3.38
N LEU A 152 4.98 3.32 3.66
CA LEU A 152 4.54 4.32 2.67
C LEU A 152 5.66 5.27 2.26
N GLY A 153 6.60 5.58 3.15
CA GLY A 153 7.72 6.51 2.96
C GLY A 153 8.85 5.99 2.06
N ASN A 154 8.51 5.44 0.90
CA ASN A 154 9.44 4.86 -0.07
C ASN A 154 8.93 5.06 -1.51
N SER A 155 9.73 4.65 -2.49
CA SER A 155 9.39 4.80 -3.92
C SER A 155 8.07 4.14 -4.33
N PHE A 156 7.66 3.02 -3.73
CA PHE A 156 6.35 2.40 -4.03
C PHE A 156 5.20 3.23 -3.47
N GLY A 157 5.36 3.80 -2.27
CA GLY A 157 4.32 4.63 -1.68
C GLY A 157 4.04 5.91 -2.45
N THR A 158 4.97 6.42 -3.27
CA THR A 158 4.69 7.56 -4.16
C THR A 158 3.75 7.19 -5.31
N PHE A 159 3.87 5.97 -5.86
CA PHE A 159 2.89 5.44 -6.84
C PHE A 159 1.55 5.12 -6.17
N LEU A 160 1.58 4.59 -4.95
CA LEU A 160 0.36 4.33 -4.19
C LEU A 160 -0.39 5.62 -3.84
N ALA A 161 0.34 6.71 -3.55
CA ALA A 161 -0.23 8.03 -3.35
C ALA A 161 -0.97 8.50 -4.61
N GLU A 162 -0.38 8.33 -5.80
CA GLU A 162 -1.04 8.66 -7.06
C GLU A 162 -2.29 7.80 -7.30
N ALA A 163 -2.23 6.50 -7.00
CA ALA A 163 -3.39 5.62 -7.12
C ALA A 163 -4.55 6.05 -6.22
N ARG A 164 -4.26 6.62 -5.04
CA ARG A 164 -5.27 7.11 -4.09
C ARG A 164 -5.76 8.52 -4.42
N PHE A 165 -4.85 9.47 -4.62
CA PHE A 165 -5.16 10.89 -4.72
C PHE A 165 -5.32 11.38 -6.17
N GLY A 166 -5.14 10.50 -7.16
CA GLY A 166 -5.14 10.83 -8.57
C GLY A 166 -3.79 11.37 -9.05
N ILE A 167 -3.70 11.63 -10.36
CA ILE A 167 -2.44 12.05 -11.02
C ILE A 167 -1.96 13.44 -10.59
N ALA A 168 -2.86 14.30 -10.12
CA ALA A 168 -2.55 15.66 -9.69
C ALA A 168 -3.28 16.02 -8.40
N LEU A 169 -2.53 16.64 -7.49
CA LEU A 169 -3.06 17.31 -6.30
C LEU A 169 -3.33 18.77 -6.63
N GLN A 170 -4.56 19.20 -6.39
CA GLN A 170 -4.94 20.62 -6.45
C GLN A 170 -4.79 21.24 -5.07
N ARG A 171 -3.98 22.30 -4.96
CA ARG A 171 -3.86 23.06 -3.70
C ARG A 171 -5.15 23.82 -3.42
N ALA A 172 -5.65 23.69 -2.20
CA ALA A 172 -6.88 24.36 -1.78
C ALA A 172 -6.70 25.88 -1.69
N SER A 173 -5.50 26.35 -1.38
CA SER A 173 -5.22 27.78 -1.18
C SER A 173 -5.23 28.61 -2.45
N ASP A 174 -4.82 28.06 -3.59
CA ASP A 174 -4.67 28.81 -4.84
C ASP A 174 -5.06 28.05 -6.12
N GLY A 175 -5.60 26.84 -6.00
CA GLY A 175 -6.10 26.06 -7.13
C GLY A 175 -5.01 25.50 -8.05
N LYS A 176 -3.73 25.68 -7.73
CA LYS A 176 -2.64 25.17 -8.56
C LYS A 176 -2.56 23.64 -8.45
N GLU A 177 -2.42 23.00 -9.61
CA GLU A 177 -2.22 21.56 -9.71
C GLU A 177 -0.73 21.21 -9.72
N LEU A 178 -0.37 20.17 -8.96
CA LEU A 178 0.96 19.59 -8.89
C LEU A 178 0.84 18.08 -9.10
N PRO A 179 1.75 17.42 -9.85
CA PRO A 179 1.73 15.97 -9.96
C PRO A 179 1.85 15.31 -8.59
N THR A 180 0.92 14.42 -8.25
CA THR A 180 0.83 13.80 -6.92
C THR A 180 2.14 13.11 -6.55
N GLN A 181 2.71 12.36 -7.50
CA GLN A 181 3.99 11.69 -7.30
C GLN A 181 5.14 12.66 -7.00
N THR A 182 5.16 13.83 -7.63
CA THR A 182 6.18 14.86 -7.34
C THR A 182 6.05 15.38 -5.90
N VAL A 183 4.82 15.65 -5.44
CA VAL A 183 4.59 16.08 -4.05
C VAL A 183 4.99 14.98 -3.07
N ALA A 184 4.61 13.73 -3.36
CA ALA A 184 4.93 12.57 -2.54
C ALA A 184 6.44 12.29 -2.47
N GLU A 185 7.19 12.43 -3.58
CA GLU A 185 8.64 12.30 -3.56
C GLU A 185 9.31 13.38 -2.70
N TRP A 186 8.86 14.64 -2.81
CA TRP A 186 9.34 15.72 -1.95
C TRP A 186 9.01 15.46 -0.49
N LEU A 187 7.80 14.98 -0.18
CA LEU A 187 7.41 14.60 1.17
C LEU A 187 8.41 13.59 1.74
N VAL A 188 8.67 12.48 1.05
CA VAL A 188 9.57 11.43 1.55
C VAL A 188 11.01 11.97 1.70
N ARG A 189 11.49 12.76 0.74
CA ARG A 189 12.84 13.37 0.82
C ARG A 189 12.96 14.36 1.97
N LEU A 190 11.92 15.13 2.24
CA LEU A 190 11.90 16.08 3.36
C LEU A 190 11.74 15.35 4.70
N SER A 191 11.06 14.20 4.72
CA SER A 191 10.96 13.33 5.91
C SER A 191 12.27 12.61 6.23
N LEU A 192 13.00 12.09 5.23
CA LEU A 192 14.13 11.16 5.43
C LEU A 192 15.49 11.65 4.92
N GLY A 193 15.53 12.76 4.19
CA GLY A 193 16.73 13.28 3.50
C GLY A 193 17.00 12.64 2.13
N PHE A 194 16.30 11.56 1.76
CA PHE A 194 16.42 10.89 0.46
C PHE A 194 15.14 10.10 0.13
N LEU A 195 15.06 9.53 -1.07
CA LEU A 195 13.94 8.65 -1.49
C LEU A 195 14.40 7.18 -1.46
N PRO A 196 14.12 6.41 -0.40
CA PRO A 196 14.44 4.99 -0.33
C PRO A 196 13.53 4.17 -1.25
N THR A 197 14.03 3.03 -1.73
CA THR A 197 13.18 2.00 -2.37
C THR A 197 12.50 1.15 -1.31
N LEU A 198 11.44 0.42 -1.66
CA LEU A 198 10.84 -0.54 -0.72
C LEU A 198 11.86 -1.63 -0.31
N THR A 199 12.66 -2.15 -1.25
CA THR A 199 13.74 -3.10 -0.92
C THR A 199 14.77 -2.51 0.04
N TYR A 200 15.03 -1.20 0.05
CA TYR A 200 15.98 -0.59 0.99
C TYR A 200 15.61 -0.92 2.45
N PHE A 201 14.33 -0.85 2.80
CA PHE A 201 13.84 -1.14 4.14
C PHE A 201 13.70 -2.63 4.44
N PHE A 202 13.31 -3.42 3.44
CA PHE A 202 12.96 -4.82 3.63
C PHE A 202 14.15 -5.77 3.44
N ARG A 203 15.29 -5.27 2.97
CA ARG A 203 16.48 -6.08 2.76
C ARG A 203 16.96 -6.67 4.09
N GLY A 204 17.11 -8.00 4.10
CA GLY A 204 17.63 -8.73 5.27
C GLY A 204 16.56 -9.10 6.30
N MET A 205 15.34 -8.57 6.19
CA MET A 205 14.22 -8.91 7.06
C MET A 205 13.96 -10.43 7.07
N PRO A 206 13.79 -11.07 8.24
CA PRO A 206 13.49 -12.49 8.31
C PRO A 206 12.11 -12.81 7.71
N LEU A 207 11.98 -13.95 7.06
CA LEU A 207 10.66 -14.44 6.63
C LEU A 207 9.93 -15.05 7.83
N LEU A 208 8.70 -14.59 8.08
CA LEU A 208 7.81 -15.29 9.01
C LEU A 208 7.32 -16.60 8.39
N SER A 209 7.07 -17.61 9.24
CA SER A 209 6.76 -18.98 8.81
C SER A 209 5.54 -19.07 7.88
N TRP A 210 4.56 -18.17 8.03
CA TRP A 210 3.36 -18.13 7.19
C TRP A 210 3.61 -17.54 5.79
N MET A 211 4.63 -16.69 5.62
CA MET A 211 4.89 -15.99 4.35
C MET A 211 5.33 -16.93 3.23
N SER A 212 5.85 -18.10 3.57
CA SER A 212 6.28 -19.11 2.58
C SER A 212 5.18 -20.12 2.24
N ARG A 213 4.03 -20.07 2.93
CA ARG A 213 2.90 -20.95 2.62
C ARG A 213 2.32 -20.60 1.26
N CYS A 214 1.81 -21.62 0.57
CA CYS A 214 1.06 -21.48 -0.67
C CYS A 214 -0.08 -22.48 -0.58
N ILE A 215 -1.30 -22.00 -0.40
CA ILE A 215 -2.47 -22.88 -0.50
C ILE A 215 -2.73 -23.08 -2.00
N SER A 216 -2.86 -24.34 -2.43
CA SER A 216 -3.20 -24.62 -3.81
C SER A 216 -4.63 -24.14 -4.03
N LEU A 217 -4.84 -23.30 -5.03
CA LEU A 217 -6.17 -23.13 -5.58
C LEU A 217 -6.52 -24.39 -6.38
N ASP A 218 -7.78 -24.79 -6.33
CA ASP A 218 -8.30 -25.76 -7.29
C ASP A 218 -8.33 -25.06 -8.66
N ILE A 219 -7.27 -25.30 -9.42
CA ILE A 219 -7.11 -24.88 -10.82
C ILE A 219 -7.66 -26.02 -11.67
N GLU A 220 -8.96 -26.31 -11.55
CA GLU A 220 -9.63 -27.12 -12.57
C GLU A 220 -9.90 -26.20 -13.79
N GLU A 221 -9.51 -26.69 -14.97
CA GLU A 221 -9.67 -26.03 -16.29
C GLU A 221 -11.13 -25.98 -16.75
#